data_AF-A0A349IPB5-F1
#
_entry.id   AF-A0A349IPB5-F1
#
_cell.length_a   1.000
_cell.length_b   1.000
_cell.length_c   1.000
_cell.angle_alpha   90.00
_cell.angle_beta   90.00
_cell.angle_gamma   90.00
#
_symmetry.space_group_name_H-M   'P 1'
#
loop_
_entity.id
_entity.type
_entity.pdbx_description
1 polymer ?
#
loop_
_entity_poly.entity_id
_entity_poly.type
_entity_poly.pdbx_seq_one_letter_code
_entity_poly.pdbx_strand_id
1 'polypeptide(L)'
;MPYISQPDRDRLDNAIENLAKLISPNQRAGDLNYSITRLLLLSQGEGRYKDWNELIGVLECAKQEFYRKKIGPYEDKKIKENGDVY
;
A
#
# COMPACT_ATOMS: atom_id res chain seq x y z
N MET A 1 -8.62 4.81 -0.49
CA MET A 1 -9.66 4.03 -1.19
C MET A 1 -11.05 4.56 -0.89
N PRO A 2 -11.71 5.31 -1.79
CA PRO A 2 -13.07 5.83 -1.55
C PRO A 2 -14.17 4.75 -1.57
N TYR A 3 -13.85 3.54 -2.05
CA TYR A 3 -14.79 2.46 -2.31
C TYR A 3 -14.89 1.41 -1.18
N ILE A 4 -14.11 1.52 -0.10
CA ILE A 4 -14.23 0.65 1.07
C ILE A 4 -15.12 1.32 2.13
N SER A 5 -16.12 0.58 2.61
CA SER A 5 -17.08 1.03 3.62
C SER A 5 -16.40 1.30 4.96
N GLN A 6 -17.00 2.13 5.82
CA GLN A 6 -16.43 2.35 7.16
C GLN A 6 -16.39 1.06 8.00
N PRO A 7 -17.44 0.21 8.04
CA PRO A 7 -17.37 -1.06 8.74
C PRO A 7 -16.24 -1.99 8.26
N ASP A 8 -15.96 -2.01 6.95
CA ASP A 8 -14.85 -2.80 6.42
C ASP A 8 -13.48 -2.24 6.80
N ARG A 9 -13.35 -0.92 6.92
CA ARG A 9 -12.13 -0.29 7.45
C ARG A 9 -11.95 -0.69 8.90
N ASP A 10 -12.95 -0.50 9.75
CA ASP A 10 -12.85 -0.79 11.18
C ASP A 10 -12.46 -2.26 11.43
N ARG A 11 -12.97 -3.18 10.60
CA ARG A 11 -12.62 -4.60 10.63
C ARG A 11 -11.14 -4.87 10.28
N LEU A 12 -10.56 -4.12 9.34
CA LEU A 12 -9.19 -4.33 8.85
C LEU A 12 -8.15 -3.49 9.60
N ASP A 13 -8.50 -2.27 10.00
CA ASP A 13 -7.59 -1.25 10.52
C ASP A 13 -6.88 -1.75 11.78
N ASN A 14 -7.60 -2.42 12.70
CA ASN A 14 -6.99 -3.00 13.90
C ASN A 14 -5.84 -3.97 13.58
N ALA A 15 -6.00 -4.82 12.55
CA ALA A 15 -4.96 -5.77 12.15
C ALA A 15 -3.79 -5.04 11.44
N ILE A 16 -4.11 -4.07 10.58
CA ILE A 16 -3.14 -3.27 9.83
C ILE A 16 -2.28 -2.44 10.80
N GLU A 17 -2.88 -1.79 11.79
CA GLU A 17 -2.17 -0.99 12.78
C GLU A 17 -1.22 -1.83 13.63
N ASN A 18 -1.66 -3.03 14.03
CA ASN A 18 -0.80 -3.95 14.77
C ASN A 18 0.38 -4.43 13.93
N LEU A 19 0.16 -4.77 12.66
CA LEU A 19 1.24 -5.11 11.74
C LEU A 19 2.20 -3.93 11.51
N ALA A 20 1.68 -2.72 11.37
CA ALA A 20 2.47 -1.51 11.16
C ALA A 20 3.44 -1.24 12.32
N LYS A 21 3.05 -1.54 13.56
CA LYS A 21 3.91 -1.42 14.75
C LYS A 21 5.10 -2.37 14.74
N LEU A 22 5.02 -3.48 13.99
CA LEU A 22 6.10 -4.47 13.87
C LEU A 22 7.13 -4.10 12.81
N ILE A 23 6.83 -3.13 11.94
CA ILE A 23 7.73 -2.74 10.85
C ILE A 23 8.93 -1.97 11.41
N SER A 24 10.12 -2.56 11.31
CA SER A 24 11.36 -1.97 11.80
C SER A 24 11.77 -0.77 10.93
N PRO A 25 12.10 0.39 11.51
CA PRO A 25 12.66 1.51 10.74
C PRO A 25 13.97 1.15 10.01
N ASN A 26 14.77 0.24 10.58
CA ASN A 26 16.06 -0.17 10.04
C ASN A 26 15.94 -1.22 8.92
N GLN A 27 14.80 -1.92 8.83
CA GLN A 27 14.56 -2.99 7.85
C GLN A 27 13.25 -2.80 7.08
N ARG A 28 12.74 -1.56 7.08
CA ARG A 28 11.40 -1.21 6.57
C ARG A 28 11.08 -1.82 5.21
N ALA A 29 12.02 -1.75 4.28
CA ALA A 29 11.83 -2.30 2.93
C ALA A 29 11.64 -3.83 2.94
N GLY A 30 12.44 -4.55 3.72
CA GLY A 30 12.34 -6.00 3.86
C GLY A 30 11.05 -6.42 4.55
N ASP A 31 10.74 -5.79 5.68
CA ASP A 31 9.54 -6.10 6.47
C ASP A 31 8.26 -5.84 5.68
N LEU A 32 8.18 -4.71 4.97
CA LEU A 32 7.02 -4.39 4.13
C LEU A 32 6.91 -5.37 2.96
N ASN A 33 8.02 -5.69 2.28
CA ASN A 33 8.00 -6.63 1.16
C ASN A 33 7.54 -8.02 1.60
N TYR A 34 8.08 -8.52 2.71
CA TYR A 34 7.67 -9.80 3.28
C TYR A 34 6.20 -9.78 3.69
N SER A 35 5.75 -8.74 4.39
CA SER A 35 4.38 -8.62 4.88
C SER A 35 3.38 -8.59 3.74
N ILE A 36 3.63 -7.79 2.70
CA ILE A 36 2.78 -7.70 1.52
C ILE A 36 2.75 -9.05 0.79
N THR A 37 3.92 -9.67 0.57
CA THR A 37 4.00 -10.98 -0.10
C THR A 37 3.22 -12.06 0.67
N ARG A 38 3.39 -12.13 1.99
CA ARG A 38 2.67 -13.06 2.86
C ARG A 38 1.17 -12.82 2.85
N LEU A 39 0.73 -11.56 2.89
CA LEU A 39 -0.69 -11.21 2.82
C LEU A 39 -1.31 -11.73 1.52
N LEU A 40 -0.66 -11.51 0.38
CA LEU A 40 -1.14 -11.94 -0.93
C LEU A 40 -1.22 -13.47 -1.04
N LEU A 41 -0.19 -14.19 -0.58
CA LEU A 41 -0.17 -15.66 -0.58
C LEU A 41 -1.31 -16.24 0.27
N LEU A 42 -1.63 -15.59 1.40
CA LEU A 42 -2.72 -16.03 2.27
C LEU A 42 -4.10 -15.63 1.73
N SER A 43 -4.20 -14.66 0.83
CA SER A 43 -5.44 -14.18 0.23
C SER A 43 -5.64 -14.60 -1.23
N GLN A 44 -4.82 -15.52 -1.76
CA GLN A 44 -4.76 -15.86 -3.19
C GLN A 44 -5.96 -16.66 -3.75
N GLY A 45 -6.97 -16.95 -2.94
CA GLY A 45 -8.11 -17.77 -3.36
C GLY A 45 -7.68 -19.18 -3.80
N GLU A 46 -8.12 -19.60 -4.99
CA GLU A 46 -7.80 -20.91 -5.58
C GLU A 46 -6.44 -20.94 -6.30
N GLY A 47 -5.72 -19.82 -6.38
CA GLY A 47 -4.41 -19.74 -7.02
C GLY A 47 -4.45 -19.87 -8.55
N ARG A 48 -5.57 -19.50 -9.17
CA ARG A 48 -5.73 -19.52 -10.64
C ARG A 48 -5.21 -18.22 -11.23
N TYR A 49 -4.97 -18.20 -12.54
CA TYR A 49 -4.49 -16.99 -13.24
C TYR A 49 -5.33 -15.75 -12.94
N LYS A 50 -6.66 -15.90 -12.86
CA LYS A 50 -7.57 -14.80 -12.50
C LYS A 50 -7.23 -14.20 -11.13
N ASP A 51 -6.98 -15.04 -10.13
CA ASP A 51 -6.65 -14.60 -8.77
C ASP A 51 -5.32 -13.84 -8.76
N TRP A 52 -4.31 -14.35 -9.47
CA TRP A 52 -3.01 -13.68 -9.60
C TRP A 52 -3.11 -12.34 -10.33
N ASN A 53 -3.86 -12.29 -11.43
CA ASN A 53 -4.07 -11.08 -12.20
C ASN A 53 -4.78 -10.01 -11.35
N GLU A 54 -5.78 -10.40 -10.57
CA GLU A 54 -6.49 -9.53 -9.63
C GLU A 54 -5.54 -8.96 -8.56
N LEU A 55 -4.77 -9.82 -7.88
CA LEU A 55 -3.83 -9.40 -6.84
C LEU A 55 -2.77 -8.42 -7.36
N ILE A 56 -2.18 -8.70 -8.53
CA ILE A 56 -1.22 -7.79 -9.17
C ILE A 56 -1.88 -6.46 -9.56
N GLY A 57 -3.10 -6.51 -10.09
CA GLY A 57 -3.88 -5.31 -10.41
C GLY A 57 -4.13 -4.43 -9.18
N VAL A 58 -4.48 -5.05 -8.03
CA VAL A 58 -4.68 -4.35 -6.76
C VAL A 58 -3.39 -3.69 -6.28
N LEU A 59 -2.25 -4.37 -6.36
CA LEU A 59 -0.95 -3.79 -5.99
C LEU A 59 -0.60 -2.56 -6.84
N GLU A 60 -0.80 -2.63 -8.15
CA GLU A 60 -0.53 -1.50 -9.04
C GLU A 60 -1.41 -0.30 -8.69
N CYS A 61 -2.71 -0.54 -8.49
CA CYS A 61 -3.65 0.50 -8.08
C CYS A 61 -3.27 1.13 -6.74
N ALA A 62 -2.87 0.32 -5.75
CA ALA A 62 -2.46 0.79 -4.44
C ALA A 62 -1.19 1.66 -4.51
N LYS A 63 -0.20 1.25 -5.31
CA LYS A 63 1.03 2.03 -5.58
C LYS A 63 0.71 3.39 -6.19
N GLN A 64 -0.12 3.42 -7.24
CA GLN A 64 -0.50 4.66 -7.93
C GLN A 64 -1.28 5.61 -7.02
N GLU A 65 -2.23 5.08 -6.23
CA GLU A 65 -3.00 5.89 -5.27
C GLU A 65 -2.10 6.47 -4.18
N PHE A 66 -1.15 5.69 -3.66
CA PHE A 66 -0.16 6.17 -2.67
C PHE A 66 0.69 7.29 -3.25
N TYR A 67 1.22 7.10 -4.47
CA TYR A 67 2.01 8.13 -5.14
C TYR A 67 1.19 9.41 -5.29
N ARG A 68 0.00 9.33 -5.90
CA ARG A 68 -0.87 10.48 -6.17
C ARG A 68 -1.30 11.22 -4.90
N LYS A 69 -1.65 10.50 -3.82
CA LYS A 69 -2.25 11.10 -2.62
C LYS A 69 -1.23 11.49 -1.55
N LYS A 70 -0.05 10.87 -1.53
CA LYS A 70 0.97 11.12 -0.51
C LYS A 70 2.24 11.74 -1.08
N ILE A 71 2.79 11.17 -2.15
CA ILE A 71 4.05 11.62 -2.73
C ILE A 71 3.86 12.92 -3.52
N GLY A 72 2.84 12.98 -4.41
CA GLY A 72 2.57 14.17 -5.22
C GLY A 72 2.47 15.48 -4.42
N PRO A 73 1.64 15.56 -3.35
CA PRO A 73 1.58 16.76 -2.51
C PRO A 73 2.89 17.12 -1.80
N TYR A 74 3.71 16.11 -1.48
CA TYR A 74 5.05 16.34 -0.93
C TYR A 74 6.00 16.91 -2.00
N GLU A 75 5.93 16.42 -3.24
CA GLU A 75 6.70 16.94 -4.38
C GLU A 75 6.27 18.37 -4.71
N ASP A 76 4.97 18.68 -4.76
CA ASP A 76 4.45 20.04 -4.95
C ASP A 76 5.02 21.02 -3.90
N LYS A 77 5.13 20.55 -2.65
CA LYS A 77 5.74 21.33 -1.57
C LYS A 77 7.24 21.53 -1.82
N LYS A 78 7.96 20.48 -2.24
CA LYS A 78 9.40 20.55 -2.52
C LYS A 78 9.74 21.41 -3.73
N ILE A 79 8.87 21.43 -4.74
CA ILE A 79 8.98 22.34 -5.89
C ILE A 79 8.89 23.80 -5.43
N LYS A 80 7.95 24.13 -4.54
CA LYS A 80 7.85 25.48 -3.98
C LYS A 80 9.05 25.88 -3.12
N GLU A 81 9.66 24.92 -2.42
CA GLU A 81 10.80 25.16 -1.53
C GLU A 81 12.13 25.26 -2.29
N ASN A 82 12.35 24.42 -3.30
CA ASN A 82 13.65 24.21 -3.91
C ASN A 82 13.70 24.59 -5.41
N GLY A 83 12.56 24.97 -5.99
CA GLY A 83 12.39 25.12 -7.44
C GLY A 83 11.99 23.81 -8.11
N ASP A 84 11.42 23.93 -9.31
CA ASP A 84 11.17 22.80 -10.20
C ASP A 84 12.41 22.54 -11.08
N VAL A 85 12.51 21.33 -11.61
CA VAL A 85 13.56 20.95 -12.58
C VAL A 85 13.26 21.49 -13.98
N TYR A 86 12.00 21.83 -14.25
CA TYR A 86 11.50 22.38 -15.52
C TYR A 86 11.20 23.87 -15.43
#